data_AF-A0A6H1WYA2-F1
#
_entry.id   AF-A0A6H1WYA2-F1
#
_cell.length_a   1.000
_cell.length_b   1.000
_cell.length_c   1.000
_cell.angle_alpha   90.00
_cell.angle_beta   90.00
_cell.angle_gamma   90.00
#
_symmetry.space_group_name_H-M   'P 1'
#
loop_
_entity.id
_entity.type
_entity.pdbx_description
1 polymer ?
#
loop_
_entity_poly.entity_id
_entity_poly.type
_entity_poly.pdbx_seq_one_letter_code
_entity_poly.pdbx_strand_id
1 'polypeptide(L)'
;MIVNYKNSEEDYKIGYEEFYKVSRKMYSRLYVYFFTLLYIFWIYHLNVISDFYKIETMDYLKGLAIVCVAFIFFNILIKKSLTHTLDTKIKELIRLRPTMIGEKNIEIIDGILIYRTVNERIDYSAKCIDKLIEKDNRIILYVDKTNPLFIIPLDSFKDEKEKNEFLRLIHIEQLKGKKEKEKLKENKVRKKLNRKQKVAILLVLVLILVGVILYPFYKKTQMNKLIGISNEFFKEYIKENEEFYNSKNMGAIYNPKETVIIAGDSKEFVSQVFFELIVEANGESEDTSGQYKMRIKKVNGQYELIDSGNLVSSDGLSLVNYSSQEKEKEDINETKEDISSESYKTKTGIYYTIGSRKIRLSYNKKKDFVDVPIPSRYIDSNIDPEKIYLLKDNTYYITHKKTAFISTDQNDILITISNDKGKTWDKVVIENGYQGGDLFIGFTSQDVGYYAITTDVAMGNQNSYIYITKDGGKTWSEIGNTNGVYPHVITGVGFLDDKIGFIGFRYESNNNPIVYRTEDAGLTWEELSIKLPYEYASDYATPLSPSFDGEKGILPVKLRDNDKTINFVTKDKGLTWDYSE
;
A
#
# COMPACT_ATOMS: atom_id res chain seq x y z
N MET A 1 -7.61 -65.97 -36.06
CA MET A 1 -6.19 -66.13 -35.62
C MET A 1 -6.18 -66.39 -34.12
N ILE A 2 -5.41 -67.37 -33.61
CA ILE A 2 -5.37 -67.73 -32.17
C ILE A 2 -3.95 -67.54 -31.63
N VAL A 3 -3.81 -66.87 -30.49
CA VAL A 3 -2.54 -66.71 -29.77
C VAL A 3 -2.71 -67.21 -28.34
N ASN A 4 -1.88 -68.15 -27.91
CA ASN A 4 -1.86 -68.67 -26.53
C ASN A 4 -0.75 -67.98 -25.75
N TYR A 5 -1.03 -67.54 -24.53
CA TYR A 5 -0.06 -66.82 -23.70
C TYR A 5 -0.34 -67.01 -22.22
N LYS A 6 0.63 -66.66 -21.37
CA LYS A 6 0.52 -66.74 -19.91
C LYS A 6 0.82 -65.39 -19.29
N ASN A 7 0.04 -65.00 -18.29
CA ASN A 7 0.33 -63.80 -17.49
C ASN A 7 0.63 -64.13 -16.03
N SER A 8 1.58 -63.38 -15.50
CA SER A 8 1.96 -63.25 -14.10
C SER A 8 1.49 -61.90 -13.54
N GLU A 9 1.58 -61.72 -12.22
CA GLU A 9 1.34 -60.43 -11.56
C GLU A 9 2.25 -59.32 -12.12
N GLU A 10 3.49 -59.65 -12.47
CA GLU A 10 4.47 -58.70 -13.01
C GLU A 10 4.07 -58.16 -14.39
N ASP A 11 3.45 -58.98 -15.22
CA ASP A 11 2.96 -58.55 -16.54
C ASP A 11 1.90 -57.45 -16.40
N TYR A 12 0.99 -57.61 -15.43
CA TYR A 12 -0.02 -56.60 -15.12
C TYR A 12 0.58 -55.34 -14.51
N LYS A 13 1.62 -55.47 -13.67
CA LYS A 13 2.37 -54.33 -13.15
C LYS A 13 2.91 -53.47 -14.29
N ILE A 14 3.57 -54.07 -15.26
CA ILE A 14 4.14 -53.38 -16.43
C ILE A 14 3.04 -52.75 -17.30
N GLY A 15 1.94 -53.46 -17.52
CA GLY A 15 0.77 -52.95 -18.25
C GLY A 15 0.16 -51.71 -17.60
N TYR A 16 -0.03 -51.72 -16.29
CA TYR A 16 -0.59 -50.57 -15.58
C TYR A 16 0.44 -49.45 -15.35
N GLU A 17 1.73 -49.75 -15.20
CA GLU A 17 2.77 -48.73 -15.03
C GLU A 17 2.81 -47.73 -16.20
N GLU A 18 2.67 -48.18 -17.45
CA GLU A 18 2.63 -47.29 -18.61
C GLU A 18 1.38 -46.40 -18.63
N PHE A 19 0.24 -46.90 -18.15
CA PHE A 19 -0.94 -46.07 -17.93
C PHE A 19 -0.69 -45.00 -16.85
N TYR A 20 -0.14 -45.42 -15.70
CA TYR A 20 0.14 -44.51 -14.59
C TYR A 20 1.31 -43.56 -14.88
N LYS A 21 2.17 -43.82 -15.86
CA LYS A 21 3.20 -42.89 -16.36
C LYS A 21 2.60 -41.61 -16.94
N VAL A 22 1.47 -41.70 -17.65
CA VAL A 22 0.72 -40.53 -18.14
C VAL A 22 0.19 -39.71 -16.96
N SER A 23 -0.33 -40.39 -15.94
CA SER A 23 -0.77 -39.72 -14.71
C SER A 23 0.41 -39.08 -13.97
N ARG A 24 1.56 -39.75 -13.83
CA ARG A 24 2.80 -39.20 -13.26
C ARG A 24 3.27 -37.95 -14.00
N LYS A 25 3.22 -37.95 -15.34
CA LYS A 25 3.58 -36.79 -16.19
C LYS A 25 2.58 -35.63 -16.06
N MET A 26 1.30 -35.92 -15.82
CA MET A 26 0.28 -34.92 -15.55
C MET A 26 0.44 -34.32 -14.14
N TYR A 27 0.69 -35.14 -13.13
CA TYR A 27 0.99 -34.69 -11.77
C TYR A 27 2.29 -33.88 -11.72
N SER A 28 3.34 -34.31 -12.44
CA SER A 28 4.59 -33.56 -12.51
C SER A 28 4.39 -32.18 -13.16
N ARG A 29 3.54 -32.05 -14.18
CA ARG A 29 3.20 -30.76 -14.80
C ARG A 29 2.39 -29.86 -13.86
N LEU A 30 1.32 -30.37 -13.25
CA LEU A 30 0.55 -29.62 -12.24
C LEU A 30 1.41 -29.18 -11.06
N TYR A 31 2.40 -29.99 -10.70
CA TYR A 31 3.33 -29.71 -9.62
C TYR A 31 4.36 -28.65 -9.98
N VAL A 32 4.89 -28.68 -11.21
CA VAL A 32 5.71 -27.57 -11.74
C VAL A 32 4.89 -26.28 -11.73
N TYR A 33 3.61 -26.31 -12.11
CA TYR A 33 2.74 -25.14 -11.98
C TYR A 33 2.53 -24.69 -10.53
N PHE A 34 2.34 -25.62 -9.59
CA PHE A 34 2.18 -25.30 -8.17
C PHE A 34 3.43 -24.66 -7.58
N PHE A 35 4.61 -25.22 -7.82
CA PHE A 35 5.86 -24.67 -7.29
C PHE A 35 6.33 -23.41 -8.02
N THR A 36 6.01 -23.24 -9.31
CA THR A 36 6.22 -21.96 -10.00
C THR A 36 5.29 -20.88 -9.45
N LEU A 37 4.02 -21.19 -9.16
CA LEU A 37 3.11 -20.27 -8.45
C LEU A 37 3.60 -19.96 -7.03
N LEU A 38 4.04 -20.96 -6.27
CA LEU A 38 4.60 -20.78 -4.94
C LEU A 38 5.86 -19.90 -5.00
N TYR A 39 6.71 -20.08 -6.01
CA TYR A 39 7.91 -19.28 -6.24
C TYR A 39 7.58 -17.84 -6.64
N ILE A 40 6.61 -17.63 -7.54
CA ILE A 40 6.12 -16.30 -7.91
C ILE A 40 5.49 -15.59 -6.71
N PHE A 41 4.67 -16.30 -5.93
CA PHE A 41 4.07 -15.79 -4.68
C PHE A 41 5.16 -15.43 -3.66
N TRP A 42 6.17 -16.29 -3.51
CA TRP A 42 7.30 -16.06 -2.62
C TRP A 42 8.14 -14.87 -3.07
N ILE A 43 8.44 -14.72 -4.36
CA ILE A 43 9.11 -13.52 -4.91
C ILE A 43 8.27 -12.28 -4.71
N TYR A 44 6.97 -12.32 -4.98
CA TYR A 44 6.09 -11.16 -4.84
C TYR A 44 6.03 -10.70 -3.38
N HIS A 45 5.79 -11.61 -2.45
CA HIS A 45 5.78 -11.29 -1.02
C HIS A 45 7.16 -10.90 -0.52
N LEU A 46 8.23 -11.51 -1.03
CA LEU A 46 9.58 -11.07 -0.69
C LEU A 46 9.92 -9.71 -1.25
N ASN A 47 9.49 -9.33 -2.44
CA ASN A 47 9.68 -7.98 -2.96
C ASN A 47 8.95 -6.98 -2.07
N VAL A 48 7.70 -7.27 -1.67
CA VAL A 48 6.94 -6.43 -0.72
C VAL A 48 7.61 -6.36 0.66
N ILE A 49 8.20 -7.46 1.15
CA ILE A 49 8.96 -7.46 2.41
C ILE A 49 10.33 -6.78 2.22
N SER A 50 10.96 -6.88 1.05
CA SER A 50 12.26 -6.33 0.70
C SER A 50 12.22 -4.81 0.57
N ASP A 51 11.15 -4.29 -0.03
CA ASP A 51 10.85 -2.86 -0.10
C ASP A 51 10.63 -2.27 1.31
N PHE A 52 10.30 -3.12 2.29
CA PHE A 52 10.11 -2.73 3.68
C PHE A 52 11.31 -3.00 4.61
N TYR A 53 12.24 -3.91 4.26
CA TYR A 53 13.30 -4.38 5.20
C TYR A 53 14.72 -4.51 4.60
N LYS A 54 14.98 -4.15 3.32
CA LYS A 54 16.27 -4.35 2.60
C LYS A 54 17.03 -5.60 3.07
N ILE A 55 16.46 -6.76 2.74
CA ILE A 55 16.98 -8.08 3.08
C ILE A 55 18.31 -8.32 2.35
N GLU A 56 19.33 -8.85 3.03
CA GLU A 56 20.60 -9.22 2.42
C GLU A 56 20.41 -10.39 1.43
N THR A 57 21.10 -10.33 0.29
CA THR A 57 21.05 -11.36 -0.78
C THR A 57 21.32 -12.78 -0.27
N MET A 58 22.01 -12.92 0.86
CA MET A 58 22.31 -14.20 1.48
C MET A 58 21.08 -14.88 2.13
N ASP A 59 20.11 -14.12 2.64
CA ASP A 59 18.89 -14.69 3.22
C ASP A 59 17.88 -15.11 2.15
N TYR A 60 17.92 -14.46 0.98
CA TYR A 60 17.22 -14.95 -0.23
C TYR A 60 17.71 -16.34 -0.64
N LEU A 61 19.02 -16.55 -0.65
CA LEU A 61 19.60 -17.84 -1.04
C LEU A 61 19.23 -18.97 -0.07
N LYS A 62 19.16 -18.68 1.24
CA LYS A 62 18.71 -19.68 2.24
C LYS A 62 17.25 -20.08 2.04
N GLY A 63 16.38 -19.11 1.80
CA GLY A 63 14.96 -19.38 1.52
C GLY A 63 14.76 -20.19 0.24
N LEU A 64 15.50 -19.84 -0.83
CA LEU A 64 15.50 -20.61 -2.08
C LEU A 64 15.95 -22.06 -1.86
N ALA A 65 17.02 -22.27 -1.08
CA ALA A 65 17.53 -23.61 -0.78
C ALA A 65 16.49 -24.46 -0.04
N ILE A 66 15.76 -23.90 0.92
CA ILE A 66 14.70 -24.60 1.67
C ILE A 66 13.57 -25.03 0.73
N VAL A 67 13.12 -24.15 -0.17
CA VAL A 67 12.07 -24.47 -1.15
C VAL A 67 12.53 -25.58 -2.11
N CYS A 68 13.80 -25.54 -2.56
CA CYS A 68 14.38 -26.58 -3.41
C CYS A 68 14.46 -27.95 -2.70
N VAL A 69 14.88 -27.98 -1.43
CA VAL A 69 14.94 -29.22 -0.63
C VAL A 69 13.54 -29.79 -0.41
N ALA A 70 12.57 -28.93 -0.06
CA ALA A 70 11.16 -29.33 0.08
C ALA A 70 10.61 -29.89 -1.23
N PHE A 71 10.93 -29.27 -2.37
CA PHE A 71 10.54 -29.74 -3.70
C PHE A 71 11.07 -31.15 -3.99
N ILE A 72 12.35 -31.41 -3.71
CA ILE A 72 12.98 -32.73 -3.94
C ILE A 72 12.35 -33.79 -3.03
N PHE A 73 12.21 -33.50 -1.73
CA PHE A 73 11.68 -34.43 -0.75
C PHE A 73 10.23 -34.84 -1.08
N PHE A 74 9.40 -33.87 -1.46
CA PHE A 74 8.00 -34.13 -1.77
C PHE A 74 7.83 -34.92 -3.08
N ASN A 75 8.71 -34.72 -4.07
CA ASN A 75 8.77 -35.57 -5.27
C ASN A 75 9.03 -37.04 -4.92
N ILE A 76 9.94 -37.30 -3.97
CA ILE A 76 10.26 -38.65 -3.50
C ILE A 76 9.03 -39.28 -2.82
N LEU A 77 8.36 -38.54 -1.94
CA LEU A 77 7.16 -39.01 -1.24
C LEU A 77 6.01 -39.33 -2.19
N ILE A 78 5.74 -38.47 -3.18
CA ILE A 78 4.69 -38.72 -4.18
C ILE A 78 5.03 -39.95 -5.02
N LYS A 79 6.28 -40.08 -5.48
CA LYS A 79 6.73 -41.26 -6.23
C LYS A 79 6.50 -42.53 -5.44
N LYS A 80 6.81 -42.51 -4.13
CA LYS A 80 6.58 -43.64 -3.22
C LYS A 80 5.08 -43.94 -3.06
N SER A 81 4.27 -42.92 -2.79
CA SER A 81 2.81 -43.04 -2.61
C SER A 81 2.09 -43.57 -3.85
N LEU A 82 2.42 -43.07 -5.04
CA LEU A 82 1.83 -43.53 -6.30
C LEU A 82 2.16 -44.99 -6.59
N THR A 83 3.42 -45.39 -6.35
CA THR A 83 3.86 -46.78 -6.54
C THR A 83 3.14 -47.72 -5.56
N HIS A 84 3.04 -47.32 -4.30
CA HIS A 84 2.29 -48.09 -3.30
C HIS A 84 0.80 -48.25 -3.64
N THR A 85 0.16 -47.14 -4.07
CA THR A 85 -1.25 -47.16 -4.47
C THR A 85 -1.48 -48.05 -5.68
N LEU A 86 -0.53 -48.04 -6.63
CA LEU A 86 -0.57 -48.89 -7.81
C LEU A 86 -0.52 -50.37 -7.43
N ASP A 87 0.49 -50.76 -6.65
CA ASP A 87 0.67 -52.14 -6.20
C ASP A 87 -0.57 -52.64 -5.42
N THR A 88 -1.14 -51.79 -4.56
CA THR A 88 -2.34 -52.13 -3.78
C THR A 88 -3.54 -52.41 -4.69
N LYS A 89 -3.79 -51.54 -5.69
CA LYS A 89 -4.91 -51.70 -6.63
C LYS A 89 -4.74 -52.90 -7.55
N ILE A 90 -3.52 -53.18 -7.99
CA ILE A 90 -3.25 -54.35 -8.83
C ILE A 90 -3.51 -55.63 -8.04
N LYS A 91 -3.04 -55.70 -6.78
CA LYS A 91 -3.33 -56.83 -5.89
C LYS A 91 -4.82 -57.00 -5.62
N GLU A 92 -5.56 -55.91 -5.42
CA GLU A 92 -7.01 -55.94 -5.26
C GLU A 92 -7.72 -56.42 -6.53
N LEU A 93 -7.31 -55.96 -7.71
CA LEU A 93 -7.85 -56.40 -9.00
C LEU A 93 -7.60 -57.88 -9.25
N ILE A 94 -6.38 -58.37 -8.99
CA ILE A 94 -6.02 -59.78 -9.10
C ILE A 94 -6.85 -60.62 -8.12
N ARG A 95 -7.04 -60.13 -6.89
CA ARG A 95 -7.90 -60.81 -5.90
C ARG A 95 -9.35 -60.92 -6.36
N LEU A 96 -9.90 -59.87 -6.99
CA LEU A 96 -11.28 -59.84 -7.48
C LEU A 96 -11.46 -60.66 -8.78
N ARG A 97 -10.39 -60.85 -9.57
CA ARG A 97 -10.41 -61.60 -10.83
C ARG A 97 -9.20 -62.54 -10.92
N PRO A 98 -9.23 -63.68 -10.20
CA PRO A 98 -8.10 -64.61 -10.19
C PRO A 98 -7.81 -65.24 -11.55
N THR A 99 -8.80 -65.31 -12.45
CA THR A 99 -8.66 -65.77 -13.85
C THR A 99 -7.74 -64.89 -14.70
N MET A 100 -7.34 -63.71 -14.19
CA MET A 100 -6.33 -62.87 -14.83
C MET A 100 -4.92 -63.47 -14.76
N ILE A 101 -4.61 -64.41 -13.86
CA ILE A 101 -3.29 -65.04 -13.79
C ILE A 101 -3.37 -66.44 -14.39
N GLY A 102 -2.34 -66.82 -15.14
CA GLY A 102 -2.23 -68.15 -15.76
C GLY A 102 -2.43 -68.15 -17.27
N GLU A 103 -2.74 -69.33 -17.81
CA GLU A 103 -2.82 -69.59 -19.24
C GLU A 103 -4.10 -69.04 -19.87
N LYS A 104 -3.94 -68.49 -21.07
CA LYS A 104 -4.97 -67.75 -21.79
C LYS A 104 -4.82 -67.97 -23.28
N ASN A 105 -5.92 -67.80 -23.98
CA ASN A 105 -5.87 -67.61 -25.42
C ASN A 105 -6.70 -66.41 -25.86
N ILE A 106 -6.26 -65.80 -26.94
CA ILE A 106 -6.99 -64.75 -27.64
C ILE A 106 -7.18 -65.16 -29.09
N GLU A 107 -8.43 -65.11 -29.53
CA GLU A 107 -8.83 -65.46 -30.88
C GLU A 107 -9.49 -64.26 -31.55
N ILE A 108 -9.06 -63.93 -32.77
CA ILE A 108 -9.65 -62.87 -33.59
C ILE A 108 -10.47 -63.50 -34.72
N ILE A 109 -11.78 -63.24 -34.73
CA ILE A 109 -12.74 -63.64 -35.77
C ILE A 109 -13.64 -62.44 -36.07
N ASP A 110 -13.73 -62.03 -37.34
CA ASP A 110 -14.67 -61.00 -37.83
C ASP A 110 -14.74 -59.70 -36.98
N GLY A 111 -13.59 -59.25 -36.47
CA GLY A 111 -13.50 -58.04 -35.64
C GLY A 111 -13.93 -58.23 -34.19
N ILE A 112 -14.14 -59.48 -33.75
CA ILE A 112 -14.37 -59.88 -32.35
C ILE A 112 -13.10 -60.55 -31.80
N LEU A 113 -12.67 -60.09 -30.64
CA LEU A 113 -11.62 -60.65 -29.80
C LEU A 113 -12.26 -61.58 -28.78
N ILE A 114 -12.18 -62.87 -29.03
CA ILE A 114 -12.64 -63.91 -28.12
C ILE A 114 -11.49 -64.21 -27.16
N TYR A 115 -11.68 -63.81 -25.90
CA TYR A 115 -10.75 -64.05 -24.80
C TYR A 115 -11.18 -65.31 -24.05
N ARG A 116 -10.29 -66.30 -23.88
CA ARG A 116 -10.58 -67.46 -23.03
C ARG A 116 -9.50 -67.68 -21.98
N THR A 117 -9.96 -68.04 -20.79
CA THR A 117 -9.18 -68.61 -19.69
C THR A 117 -9.67 -70.03 -19.43
N VAL A 118 -9.06 -70.72 -18.47
CA VAL A 118 -9.53 -72.04 -18.03
C VAL A 118 -11.02 -72.04 -17.63
N ASN A 119 -11.52 -70.92 -17.10
CA ASN A 119 -12.87 -70.84 -16.49
C ASN A 119 -13.80 -69.79 -17.12
N GLU A 120 -13.32 -68.97 -18.05
CA GLU A 120 -14.09 -67.84 -18.59
C GLU A 120 -13.88 -67.70 -20.09
N ARG A 121 -14.96 -67.39 -20.81
CA ARG A 121 -14.91 -66.89 -22.18
C ARG A 121 -15.59 -65.52 -22.22
N ILE A 122 -14.91 -64.54 -22.77
CA ILE A 122 -15.41 -63.17 -22.91
C ILE A 122 -15.14 -62.69 -24.32
N ASP A 123 -16.18 -62.22 -25.00
CA ASP A 123 -16.09 -61.75 -26.37
C ASP A 123 -16.08 -60.21 -26.36
N TYR A 124 -14.98 -59.62 -26.85
CA TYR A 124 -14.79 -58.16 -26.92
C TYR A 124 -14.83 -57.71 -28.39
N SER A 125 -15.41 -56.56 -28.69
CA SER A 125 -15.20 -55.96 -30.02
C SER A 125 -13.76 -55.44 -30.13
N ALA A 126 -13.06 -55.76 -31.23
CA ALA A 126 -11.73 -55.22 -31.50
C ALA A 126 -11.72 -53.69 -31.64
N LYS A 127 -12.87 -53.09 -31.99
CA LYS A 127 -13.08 -51.64 -32.01
C LYS A 127 -12.92 -50.97 -30.62
N CYS A 128 -13.04 -51.74 -29.53
CA CYS A 128 -12.90 -51.24 -28.17
C CYS A 128 -11.44 -51.01 -27.76
N ILE A 129 -10.46 -51.50 -28.54
CA ILE A 129 -9.05 -51.24 -28.28
C ILE A 129 -8.71 -49.79 -28.65
N ASP A 130 -8.42 -48.97 -27.65
CA ASP A 130 -8.09 -47.57 -27.83
C ASP A 130 -6.60 -47.30 -28.07
N LYS A 131 -5.73 -48.17 -27.55
CA LYS A 131 -4.28 -48.00 -27.62
C LYS A 131 -3.58 -49.36 -27.64
N LEU A 132 -2.53 -49.44 -28.46
CA LEU A 132 -1.60 -50.57 -28.52
C LEU A 132 -0.20 -50.05 -28.22
N ILE A 133 0.56 -50.78 -27.39
CA ILE A 133 1.95 -50.45 -27.05
C ILE A 133 2.77 -51.74 -27.09
N GLU A 134 3.93 -51.70 -27.72
CA GLU A 134 4.97 -52.74 -27.57
C GLU A 134 6.02 -52.22 -26.57
N LYS A 135 6.23 -52.93 -25.46
CA LYS A 135 7.17 -52.52 -24.41
C LYS A 135 7.63 -53.72 -23.58
N ASP A 136 8.90 -53.73 -23.17
CA ASP A 136 9.48 -54.73 -22.27
C ASP A 136 9.15 -56.17 -22.72
N ASN A 137 9.31 -56.42 -24.04
CA ASN A 137 9.02 -57.68 -24.71
C ASN A 137 7.55 -58.14 -24.65
N ARG A 138 6.59 -57.20 -24.60
CA ARG A 138 5.15 -57.48 -24.53
C ARG A 138 4.34 -56.54 -25.43
N ILE A 139 3.25 -57.04 -25.98
CA ILE A 139 2.18 -56.25 -26.62
C ILE A 139 1.09 -55.99 -25.59
N ILE A 140 0.77 -54.72 -25.35
CA ILE A 140 -0.25 -54.29 -24.39
C ILE A 140 -1.38 -53.61 -25.16
N LEU A 141 -2.57 -54.17 -25.06
CA LEU A 141 -3.80 -53.65 -25.66
C LEU A 141 -4.69 -53.04 -24.56
N TYR A 142 -5.00 -51.76 -24.71
CA TYR A 142 -5.83 -51.01 -23.77
C TYR A 142 -7.26 -50.88 -24.27
N VAL A 143 -8.21 -51.16 -23.39
CA VAL A 143 -9.64 -50.87 -23.58
C VAL A 143 -10.02 -49.66 -22.70
N ASP A 144 -10.90 -48.80 -23.22
CA ASP A 144 -11.36 -47.54 -22.59
C ASP A 144 -10.23 -46.60 -22.16
N LYS A 145 -9.09 -46.64 -22.86
CA LYS A 145 -7.84 -45.89 -22.62
C LYS A 145 -7.12 -46.18 -21.30
N THR A 146 -7.71 -46.91 -20.36
CA THR A 146 -7.19 -47.03 -18.99
C THR A 146 -6.95 -48.46 -18.52
N ASN A 147 -7.50 -49.46 -19.19
CA ASN A 147 -7.43 -50.85 -18.74
C ASN A 147 -6.57 -51.70 -19.68
N PRO A 148 -5.34 -52.12 -19.28
CA PRO A 148 -4.49 -53.02 -20.06
C PRO A 148 -5.08 -54.43 -19.97
N LEU A 149 -6.08 -54.69 -20.80
CA LEU A 149 -6.87 -55.91 -20.73
C LEU A 149 -6.10 -57.11 -21.29
N PHE A 150 -5.34 -56.89 -22.37
CA PHE A 150 -4.52 -57.93 -23.00
C PHE A 150 -3.05 -57.53 -22.94
N ILE A 151 -2.25 -58.39 -22.30
CA ILE A 151 -0.81 -58.22 -22.14
C ILE A 151 -0.20 -59.51 -22.67
N ILE A 152 0.37 -59.46 -23.87
CA ILE A 152 0.79 -60.65 -24.62
C ILE A 152 2.31 -60.60 -24.72
N PRO A 153 3.04 -61.48 -24.03
CA PRO A 153 4.48 -61.65 -24.21
C PRO A 153 4.84 -61.94 -25.68
N LEU A 154 5.92 -61.35 -26.19
CA LEU A 154 6.31 -61.47 -27.60
C LEU A 154 6.74 -62.89 -28.00
N ASP A 155 7.21 -63.69 -27.03
CA ASP A 155 7.51 -65.12 -27.18
C ASP A 155 6.26 -65.99 -27.33
N SER A 156 5.06 -65.42 -27.20
CA SER A 156 3.78 -66.12 -27.47
C SER A 156 3.47 -66.27 -28.97
N PHE A 157 4.24 -65.60 -29.84
CA PHE A 157 4.13 -65.70 -31.30
C PHE A 157 5.22 -66.63 -31.85
N LYS A 158 4.88 -67.45 -32.84
CA LYS A 158 5.81 -68.40 -33.47
C LYS A 158 6.93 -67.69 -34.22
N ASP A 159 6.61 -66.59 -34.88
CA ASP A 159 7.54 -65.78 -35.64
C ASP A 159 7.07 -64.32 -35.76
N GLU A 160 7.93 -63.46 -36.30
CA GLU A 160 7.63 -62.04 -36.49
C GLU A 160 6.52 -61.78 -37.51
N LYS A 161 6.28 -62.72 -38.44
CA LYS A 161 5.20 -62.62 -39.43
C LYS A 161 3.84 -62.82 -38.78
N GLU A 162 3.72 -63.79 -37.88
CA GLU A 162 2.53 -64.02 -37.06
C GLU A 162 2.25 -62.81 -36.16
N LYS A 163 3.28 -62.26 -35.49
CA LYS A 163 3.15 -61.02 -34.71
C LYS A 163 2.58 -59.87 -35.57
N ASN A 164 3.15 -59.64 -36.74
CA ASN A 164 2.77 -58.52 -37.60
C ASN A 164 1.35 -58.67 -38.17
N GLU A 165 0.92 -59.89 -38.49
CA GLU A 165 -0.45 -60.14 -38.93
C GLU A 165 -1.46 -59.90 -37.79
N PHE A 166 -1.13 -60.32 -36.55
CA PHE A 166 -1.93 -60.00 -35.38
C PHE A 166 -2.09 -58.48 -35.19
N LEU A 167 -1.00 -57.73 -35.25
CA LEU A 167 -1.02 -56.27 -35.13
C LEU A 167 -1.85 -55.60 -36.23
N ARG A 168 -1.75 -56.09 -37.47
CA ARG A 168 -2.49 -55.58 -38.62
C ARG A 168 -4.01 -55.74 -38.43
N LEU A 169 -4.46 -56.91 -37.98
CA LEU A 169 -5.88 -57.19 -37.73
C LEU A 169 -6.46 -56.24 -36.67
N ILE A 170 -5.71 -55.98 -35.59
CA ILE A 170 -6.10 -55.02 -34.56
C ILE A 170 -6.14 -53.59 -35.13
N HIS A 171 -5.15 -53.20 -35.92
CA HIS A 171 -5.04 -51.84 -36.45
C HIS A 171 -6.22 -51.45 -37.35
N ILE A 172 -6.68 -52.38 -38.20
CA ILE A 172 -7.83 -52.17 -39.10
C ILE A 172 -9.09 -51.82 -38.29
N GLU A 173 -9.34 -52.52 -37.19
CA GLU A 173 -10.51 -52.31 -36.34
C GLU A 173 -10.40 -51.04 -35.48
N GLN A 174 -9.20 -50.65 -35.06
CA GLN A 174 -8.95 -49.37 -34.38
C GLN A 174 -9.31 -48.16 -35.24
N LEU A 175 -9.00 -48.20 -36.54
CA LEU A 175 -9.31 -47.11 -37.48
C LEU A 175 -10.83 -46.93 -37.67
N LYS A 176 -11.58 -48.03 -37.70
CA LYS A 176 -13.05 -48.01 -37.78
C LYS A 176 -13.66 -47.39 -36.51
N GLY A 177 -13.19 -47.78 -35.33
CA GLY A 177 -13.70 -47.25 -34.04
C GLY A 177 -13.37 -45.77 -33.80
N LYS A 178 -12.20 -45.27 -34.26
CA LYS A 178 -11.83 -43.84 -34.13
C LYS A 178 -12.77 -42.90 -34.90
N LYS A 179 -13.15 -43.25 -36.13
CA LYS A 179 -14.09 -42.47 -36.96
C LYS A 179 -15.47 -42.33 -36.33
N GLU A 180 -15.95 -43.35 -35.61
CA GLU A 180 -17.22 -43.31 -34.87
C GLU A 180 -17.13 -42.46 -33.58
N LYS A 181 -16.02 -42.55 -32.83
CA LYS A 181 -15.80 -41.76 -31.61
C LYS A 181 -15.57 -40.26 -31.87
N GLU A 182 -15.02 -39.88 -33.02
CA GLU A 182 -14.88 -38.46 -33.43
C GLU A 182 -16.24 -37.82 -33.71
N LYS A 183 -17.15 -38.51 -34.41
CA LYS A 183 -18.55 -38.06 -34.59
C LYS A 183 -19.30 -37.87 -33.26
N LEU A 184 -18.98 -38.66 -32.23
CA LEU A 184 -19.61 -38.53 -30.90
C LEU A 184 -19.05 -37.38 -30.05
N LYS A 185 -17.82 -36.92 -30.31
CA LYS A 185 -17.14 -35.89 -29.52
C LYS A 185 -17.53 -34.46 -29.90
N GLU A 186 -17.98 -34.23 -31.13
CA GLU A 186 -18.51 -32.91 -31.55
C GLU A 186 -19.74 -32.48 -30.74
N ASN A 187 -20.47 -33.41 -30.11
CA ASN A 187 -21.69 -33.11 -29.36
C ASN A 187 -21.53 -32.87 -27.85
N LYS A 188 -20.33 -32.91 -27.27
CA LYS A 188 -20.15 -32.66 -25.82
C LYS A 188 -18.87 -31.90 -25.49
N VAL A 189 -18.96 -30.56 -25.41
CA VAL A 189 -17.92 -29.71 -24.81
C VAL A 189 -18.45 -28.94 -23.61
N ARG A 190 -18.15 -29.46 -22.41
CA ARG A 190 -17.87 -28.67 -21.19
C ARG A 190 -17.11 -29.58 -20.20
N LYS A 191 -15.80 -29.40 -20.05
CA LYS A 191 -14.97 -30.16 -19.11
C LYS A 191 -15.21 -29.66 -17.68
N LYS A 192 -15.87 -30.46 -16.84
CA LYS A 192 -15.93 -30.28 -15.39
C LYS A 192 -14.59 -30.69 -14.76
N LEU A 193 -14.01 -29.85 -13.90
CA LEU A 193 -12.78 -30.18 -13.14
C LEU A 193 -12.99 -31.44 -12.28
N ASN A 194 -11.98 -32.32 -12.24
CA ASN A 194 -12.07 -33.57 -11.48
C ASN A 194 -11.86 -33.36 -9.96
N ARG A 195 -12.31 -34.30 -9.13
CA ARG A 195 -12.26 -34.23 -7.66
C ARG A 195 -10.84 -33.99 -7.11
N LYS A 196 -9.80 -34.51 -7.75
CA LYS A 196 -8.40 -34.36 -7.32
C LYS A 196 -7.83 -32.97 -7.63
N GLN A 197 -8.23 -32.37 -8.76
CA GLN A 197 -7.89 -30.99 -9.08
C GLN A 197 -8.53 -30.02 -8.09
N LYS A 198 -9.76 -30.30 -7.65
CA LYS A 198 -10.43 -29.51 -6.58
C LYS A 198 -9.69 -29.59 -5.25
N VAL A 199 -9.21 -30.78 -4.86
CA VAL A 199 -8.44 -30.96 -3.61
C VAL A 199 -7.09 -30.24 -3.66
N ALA A 200 -6.40 -30.27 -4.80
CA ALA A 200 -5.14 -29.56 -4.97
C ALA A 200 -5.34 -28.03 -4.82
N ILE A 201 -6.37 -27.48 -5.45
CA ILE A 201 -6.73 -26.06 -5.32
C ILE A 201 -7.06 -25.71 -3.86
N LEU A 202 -7.80 -26.58 -3.17
CA LEU A 202 -8.15 -26.38 -1.76
C LEU A 202 -6.91 -26.35 -0.85
N LEU A 203 -5.92 -27.21 -1.07
CA LEU A 203 -4.67 -27.21 -0.30
C LEU A 203 -3.85 -25.94 -0.50
N VAL A 204 -3.82 -25.41 -1.73
CA VAL A 204 -3.18 -24.10 -2.02
C VAL A 204 -3.87 -22.99 -1.24
N LEU A 205 -5.20 -22.97 -1.27
CA LEU A 205 -6.01 -21.98 -0.55
C LEU A 205 -5.77 -22.06 0.96
N VAL A 206 -5.65 -23.26 1.54
CA VAL A 206 -5.36 -23.45 2.97
C VAL A 206 -3.97 -22.93 3.33
N LEU A 207 -2.95 -23.18 2.52
CA LEU A 207 -1.59 -22.67 2.78
C LEU A 207 -1.52 -21.14 2.71
N ILE A 208 -2.22 -20.52 1.76
CA ILE A 208 -2.38 -19.07 1.68
C ILE A 208 -3.08 -18.56 2.95
N LEU A 209 -4.16 -19.23 3.38
CA LEU A 209 -4.91 -18.88 4.59
C LEU A 209 -4.02 -18.92 5.85
N VAL A 210 -3.21 -19.98 6.02
CA VAL A 210 -2.28 -20.12 7.15
C VAL A 210 -1.22 -19.01 7.14
N GLY A 211 -0.66 -18.67 5.98
CA GLY A 211 0.28 -17.55 5.85
C GLY A 211 -0.32 -16.20 6.22
N VAL A 212 -1.56 -15.95 5.78
CA VAL A 212 -2.34 -14.74 6.13
C VAL A 212 -2.61 -14.67 7.63
N ILE A 213 -2.84 -15.81 8.29
CA ILE A 213 -3.10 -15.88 9.74
C ILE A 213 -1.81 -15.65 10.54
N LEU A 214 -0.68 -16.25 10.14
CA LEU A 214 0.57 -16.20 10.92
C LEU A 214 1.36 -14.88 10.73
N TYR A 215 1.25 -14.23 9.58
CA TYR A 215 1.99 -12.99 9.27
C TYR A 215 1.74 -11.84 10.28
N PRO A 216 0.49 -11.54 10.69
CA PRO A 216 0.21 -10.52 11.71
C PRO A 216 0.89 -10.81 13.04
N PHE A 217 0.93 -12.07 13.48
CA PHE A 217 1.59 -12.46 14.74
C PHE A 217 3.10 -12.23 14.67
N TYR A 218 3.73 -12.61 13.56
CA TYR A 218 5.16 -12.37 13.37
C TYR A 218 5.50 -10.87 13.34
N LYS A 219 4.72 -10.06 12.60
CA LYS A 219 4.89 -8.60 12.55
C LYS A 219 4.74 -7.96 13.93
N LYS A 220 3.73 -8.38 14.70
CA LYS A 220 3.49 -7.92 16.08
C LYS A 220 4.71 -8.15 16.98
N THR A 221 5.27 -9.36 16.95
CA THR A 221 6.45 -9.71 17.74
C THR A 221 7.68 -8.85 17.40
N GLN A 222 7.92 -8.57 16.12
CA GLN A 222 9.04 -7.73 15.69
C GLN A 222 8.86 -6.27 16.12
N MET A 223 7.66 -5.71 15.95
CA MET A 223 7.40 -4.32 16.34
C MET A 223 7.47 -4.10 17.85
N ASN A 224 6.98 -5.06 18.64
CA ASN A 224 7.12 -5.02 20.10
C ASN A 224 8.58 -5.03 20.56
N LYS A 225 9.48 -5.69 19.81
CA LYS A 225 10.91 -5.65 20.07
C LYS A 225 11.49 -4.25 19.85
N LEU A 226 11.09 -3.57 18.78
CA LEU A 226 11.51 -2.19 18.51
C LEU A 226 11.02 -1.22 19.59
N ILE A 227 9.78 -1.38 20.06
CA ILE A 227 9.25 -0.63 21.21
C ILE A 227 10.10 -0.83 22.45
N GLY A 228 10.50 -2.08 22.75
CA GLY A 228 11.39 -2.38 23.86
C GLY A 228 12.71 -1.62 23.76
N ILE A 229 13.31 -1.58 22.57
CA ILE A 229 14.55 -0.84 22.31
C ILE A 229 14.34 0.66 22.52
N SER A 230 13.27 1.25 21.96
CA SER A 230 12.93 2.66 22.16
C SER A 230 12.77 3.03 23.63
N ASN A 231 12.14 2.16 24.42
CA ASN A 231 11.91 2.40 25.83
C ASN A 231 13.23 2.36 26.64
N GLU A 232 14.23 1.57 26.24
CA GLU A 232 15.55 1.61 26.87
C GLU A 232 16.26 2.93 26.60
N PHE A 233 16.28 3.43 25.36
CA PHE A 233 16.84 4.75 25.05
C PHE A 233 16.09 5.89 25.74
N PHE A 234 14.77 5.76 25.89
CA PHE A 234 13.99 6.76 26.61
C PHE A 234 14.35 6.82 28.11
N LYS A 235 14.76 5.71 28.73
CA LYS A 235 15.25 5.73 30.13
C LYS A 235 16.53 6.54 30.27
N GLU A 236 17.42 6.52 29.27
CA GLU A 236 18.63 7.35 29.27
C GLU A 236 18.26 8.84 29.22
N TYR A 237 17.31 9.21 28.36
CA TYR A 237 16.76 10.57 28.31
C TYR A 237 16.15 11.02 29.66
N ILE A 238 15.37 10.15 30.32
CA ILE A 238 14.80 10.45 31.65
C ILE A 238 15.92 10.76 32.64
N LYS A 239 16.95 9.90 32.69
CA LYS A 239 18.05 10.05 33.63
C LYS A 239 18.79 11.38 33.47
N GLU A 240 19.12 11.76 32.23
CA GLU A 240 19.80 13.04 31.94
C GLU A 240 18.95 14.25 32.38
N ASN A 241 17.63 14.19 32.18
CA ASN A 241 16.74 15.30 32.53
C ASN A 241 16.45 15.37 34.03
N GLU A 242 16.30 14.23 34.71
CA GLU A 242 16.18 14.20 36.17
C GLU A 242 17.41 14.81 36.86
N GLU A 243 18.63 14.53 36.36
CA GLU A 243 19.85 15.18 36.83
C GLU A 243 19.81 16.70 36.62
N PHE A 244 19.28 17.18 35.49
CA PHE A 244 19.09 18.61 35.22
C PHE A 244 18.10 19.27 36.21
N TYR A 245 16.92 18.68 36.46
CA TYR A 245 15.95 19.24 37.41
C TYR A 245 16.49 19.21 38.85
N ASN A 246 17.16 18.13 39.23
CA ASN A 246 17.81 18.02 40.54
C ASN A 246 18.85 19.12 40.76
N SER A 247 19.60 19.50 39.72
CA SER A 247 20.56 20.64 39.78
C SER A 247 19.89 21.99 40.06
N LYS A 248 18.57 22.09 39.85
CA LYS A 248 17.74 23.27 40.09
C LYS A 248 16.92 23.18 41.38
N ASN A 249 17.17 22.17 42.23
CA ASN A 249 16.35 21.82 43.40
C ASN A 249 14.88 21.52 43.05
N MET A 250 14.64 20.92 41.87
CA MET A 250 13.32 20.48 41.42
C MET A 250 13.32 18.96 41.26
N GLY A 251 12.22 18.30 41.62
CA GLY A 251 11.97 16.90 41.29
C GLY A 251 11.29 16.77 39.94
N ALA A 252 11.60 15.74 39.17
CA ALA A 252 10.92 15.43 37.92
C ALA A 252 10.60 13.93 37.86
N ILE A 253 9.36 13.58 37.53
CA ILE A 253 8.91 12.19 37.41
C ILE A 253 8.33 12.00 36.00
N TYR A 254 8.90 11.06 35.25
CA TYR A 254 8.47 10.73 33.90
C TYR A 254 7.66 9.43 33.87
N ASN A 255 6.44 9.50 33.36
CA ASN A 255 5.50 8.39 33.23
C ASN A 255 5.21 8.08 31.75
N PRO A 256 5.93 7.13 31.11
CA PRO A 256 5.65 6.73 29.73
C PRO A 256 4.24 6.16 29.58
N LYS A 257 3.51 6.58 28.54
CA LYS A 257 2.13 6.16 28.26
C LYS A 257 1.99 5.33 27.00
N GLU A 258 2.69 5.71 25.94
CA GLU A 258 2.60 5.06 24.65
C GLU A 258 3.91 5.21 23.89
N THR A 259 4.34 4.14 23.23
CA THR A 259 5.47 4.15 22.31
C THR A 259 5.00 3.74 20.92
N VAL A 260 5.28 4.57 19.93
CA VAL A 260 4.87 4.38 18.54
C VAL A 260 6.10 4.26 17.65
N ILE A 261 6.15 3.21 16.82
CA ILE A 261 7.09 3.10 15.71
C ILE A 261 6.46 3.78 14.50
N ILE A 262 7.00 4.94 14.13
CA ILE A 262 6.45 5.82 13.10
C ILE A 262 6.85 5.32 11.71
N ALA A 263 8.14 5.05 11.52
CA ALA A 263 8.72 4.71 10.23
C ALA A 263 9.95 3.82 10.40
N GLY A 264 10.31 3.08 9.35
CA GLY A 264 11.53 2.28 9.25
C GLY A 264 11.32 0.79 9.48
N ASP A 265 12.42 0.12 9.80
CA ASP A 265 12.51 -1.34 9.81
C ASP A 265 13.36 -1.85 10.99
N SER A 266 13.71 -3.13 10.98
CA SER A 266 14.51 -3.74 12.05
C SER A 266 15.95 -3.21 12.17
N LYS A 267 16.45 -2.51 11.15
CA LYS A 267 17.82 -1.96 11.06
C LYS A 267 17.84 -0.47 11.37
N GLU A 268 16.85 0.30 10.92
CA GLU A 268 16.78 1.73 11.20
C GLU A 268 15.31 2.17 11.28
N PHE A 269 14.94 2.82 12.38
CA PHE A 269 13.56 3.21 12.62
C PHE A 269 13.44 4.49 13.42
N VAL A 270 12.28 5.13 13.27
CA VAL A 270 11.88 6.30 14.03
C VAL A 270 10.78 5.89 14.99
N SER A 271 11.00 6.18 16.26
CA SER A 271 10.06 5.93 17.34
C SER A 271 9.70 7.22 18.06
N GLN A 272 8.55 7.22 18.71
CA GLN A 272 8.07 8.33 19.50
C GLN A 272 7.43 7.81 20.77
N VAL A 273 7.90 8.33 21.91
CA VAL A 273 7.38 8.02 23.24
C VAL A 273 6.56 9.20 23.72
N PHE A 274 5.31 8.95 24.08
CA PHE A 274 4.43 9.89 24.77
C PHE A 274 4.50 9.61 26.27
N PHE A 275 4.62 10.66 27.08
CA PHE A 275 4.76 10.54 28.52
C PHE A 275 4.07 11.70 29.24
N GLU A 276 3.72 11.47 30.51
CA GLU A 276 3.39 12.53 31.45
C GLU A 276 4.65 12.89 32.25
N LEU A 277 4.86 14.18 32.48
CA LEU A 277 5.93 14.71 33.30
C LEU A 277 5.29 15.44 34.48
N ILE A 278 5.70 15.09 35.68
CA ILE A 278 5.32 15.78 36.91
C ILE A 278 6.58 16.46 37.43
N VAL A 279 6.55 17.78 37.56
CA VAL A 279 7.65 18.57 38.12
C VAL A 279 7.24 19.06 39.50
N GLU A 280 8.09 18.82 40.49
CA GLU A 280 7.88 19.21 41.89
C GLU A 280 8.89 20.28 42.28
N ALA A 281 8.41 21.44 42.74
CA ALA A 281 9.26 22.54 43.20
C ALA A 281 8.60 23.23 44.40
N ASN A 282 9.36 23.46 45.48
CA ASN A 282 8.91 24.21 46.67
C ASN A 282 7.60 23.71 47.31
N GLY A 283 7.28 22.41 47.18
CA GLY A 283 6.05 21.81 47.74
C GLY A 283 4.81 21.93 46.83
N GLU A 284 4.97 22.47 45.62
CA GLU A 284 3.95 22.48 44.56
C GLU A 284 4.34 21.51 43.44
N SER A 285 3.34 20.88 42.81
CA SER A 285 3.53 19.94 41.70
C SER A 285 2.74 20.40 40.47
N GLU A 286 3.39 20.42 39.31
CA GLU A 286 2.75 20.75 38.03
C GLU A 286 2.89 19.56 37.06
N ASP A 287 1.79 19.19 36.40
CA ASP A 287 1.73 18.08 35.45
C ASP A 287 1.62 18.59 34.00
N THR A 288 2.39 17.96 33.12
CA THR A 288 2.36 18.26 31.69
C THR A 288 2.54 16.99 30.86
N SER A 289 2.10 17.02 29.61
CA SER A 289 2.28 15.91 28.66
C SER A 289 3.40 16.23 27.69
N GLY A 290 4.35 15.31 27.55
CA GLY A 290 5.48 15.42 26.65
C GLY A 290 5.49 14.33 25.57
N GLN A 291 6.28 14.58 24.53
CA GLN A 291 6.63 13.57 23.55
C GLN A 291 8.13 13.64 23.28
N TYR A 292 8.75 12.49 23.04
CA TYR A 292 10.15 12.41 22.67
C TYR A 292 10.32 11.48 21.48
N LYS A 293 10.85 12.01 20.39
CA LYS A 293 11.06 11.29 19.14
C LYS A 293 12.52 10.91 19.01
N MET A 294 12.79 9.73 18.49
CA MET A 294 14.12 9.13 18.39
C MET A 294 14.27 8.40 17.06
N ARG A 295 15.38 8.63 16.35
CA ARG A 295 15.80 7.80 15.21
C ARG A 295 16.91 6.88 15.69
N ILE A 296 16.68 5.58 15.58
CA ILE A 296 17.53 4.55 16.15
C ILE A 296 18.00 3.65 15.01
N LYS A 297 19.30 3.36 14.96
CA LYS A 297 19.90 2.54 13.91
C LYS A 297 20.74 1.44 14.51
N LYS A 298 20.74 0.29 13.84
CA LYS A 298 21.54 -0.87 14.19
C LYS A 298 22.89 -0.80 13.49
N VAL A 299 23.96 -0.60 14.25
CA VAL A 299 25.35 -0.55 13.78
C VAL A 299 26.11 -1.70 14.45
N ASN A 300 26.80 -2.53 13.66
CA ASN A 300 27.58 -3.69 14.16
C ASN A 300 26.84 -4.65 15.11
N GLY A 301 25.51 -4.75 14.98
CA GLY A 301 24.68 -5.64 15.79
C GLY A 301 24.06 -4.99 17.03
N GLN A 302 24.49 -3.80 17.41
CA GLN A 302 23.94 -3.00 18.51
C GLN A 302 23.10 -1.85 17.98
N TYR A 303 22.12 -1.40 18.76
CA TYR A 303 21.33 -0.23 18.42
C TYR A 303 21.99 1.03 19.00
N GLU A 304 21.99 2.09 18.23
CA GLU A 304 22.55 3.39 18.55
C GLU A 304 21.50 4.47 18.24
N LEU A 305 21.43 5.50 19.09
CA LEU A 305 20.59 6.67 18.87
C LEU A 305 21.28 7.59 17.86
N ILE A 306 20.65 7.80 16.71
CA ILE A 306 21.19 8.64 15.63
C ILE A 306 20.77 10.09 15.79
N ASP A 307 19.52 10.30 16.20
CA ASP A 307 18.93 11.63 16.35
C ASP A 307 17.77 11.58 17.35
N SER A 308 17.51 12.69 18.05
CA SER A 308 16.47 12.77 19.06
C SER A 308 15.89 14.18 19.24
N GLY A 309 14.65 14.28 19.69
CA GLY A 309 13.95 15.55 19.93
C GLY A 309 12.82 15.84 18.95
N ASN A 310 12.30 17.06 18.95
CA ASN A 310 11.05 17.40 18.24
C ASN A 310 11.16 17.42 16.70
N LEU A 311 12.37 17.51 16.16
CA LEU A 311 12.63 17.68 14.72
C LEU A 311 13.16 16.42 14.02
N VAL A 312 13.19 15.28 14.70
CA VAL A 312 13.71 14.03 14.15
C VAL A 312 12.98 13.66 12.85
N SER A 313 13.72 13.58 11.75
CA SER A 313 13.18 13.27 10.43
C SER A 313 12.96 11.76 10.21
N SER A 314 11.87 11.41 9.53
CA SER A 314 11.58 10.06 9.02
C SER A 314 11.98 9.86 7.56
N ASP A 315 12.70 10.81 6.96
CA ASP A 315 13.04 10.77 5.55
C ASP A 315 13.92 9.56 5.22
N GLY A 316 13.60 8.94 4.09
CA GLY A 316 14.24 7.71 3.61
C GLY A 316 13.75 6.42 4.29
N LEU A 317 12.74 6.48 5.17
CA LEU A 317 12.19 5.32 5.87
C LEU A 317 10.71 5.08 5.52
N SER A 318 10.33 3.81 5.36
CA SER A 318 8.94 3.40 5.07
C SER A 318 8.02 3.57 6.28
N LEU A 319 6.82 4.13 6.10
CA LEU A 319 5.88 4.35 7.20
C LEU A 319 5.32 3.03 7.77
N VAL A 320 5.26 2.94 9.10
CA VAL A 320 4.83 1.73 9.84
C VAL A 320 3.62 2.00 10.73
N ASN A 321 3.67 3.09 11.50
CA ASN A 321 2.67 3.52 12.48
C ASN A 321 2.12 2.37 13.37
N TYR A 322 3.00 1.76 14.16
CA TYR A 322 2.66 0.68 15.09
C TYR A 322 2.78 1.14 16.54
N SER A 323 1.74 0.93 17.35
CA SER A 323 1.66 1.40 18.75
C SER A 323 1.80 0.26 19.76
N SER A 324 2.33 0.59 20.94
CA SER A 324 2.34 -0.27 22.13
C SER A 324 0.96 -0.47 22.77
N GLN A 325 -0.02 0.40 22.47
CA GLN A 325 -1.40 0.25 22.96
C GLN A 325 -2.22 -0.56 21.94
N GLU A 326 -2.79 -1.69 22.37
CA GLU A 326 -3.65 -2.52 21.53
C GLU A 326 -4.95 -1.77 21.22
N LYS A 327 -5.12 -1.29 19.98
CA LYS A 327 -6.47 -1.19 19.41
C LYS A 327 -6.86 -2.59 18.93
N GLU A 328 -7.74 -3.25 19.67
CA GLU A 328 -8.39 -4.48 19.24
C GLU A 328 -9.05 -4.29 17.87
N LYS A 329 -8.92 -5.32 17.04
CA LYS A 329 -9.38 -5.38 15.66
C LYS A 329 -10.90 -5.56 15.61
N GLU A 330 -11.60 -4.71 14.86
CA GLU A 330 -12.79 -5.13 14.10
C GLU A 330 -12.61 -4.80 12.62
N ASP A 331 -12.76 -5.86 11.83
CA ASP A 331 -12.95 -6.04 10.39
C ASP A 331 -12.12 -5.27 9.34
N ILE A 332 -11.21 -6.04 8.74
CA ILE A 332 -10.22 -5.66 7.70
C ILE A 332 -10.80 -5.69 6.26
N ASN A 333 -12.12 -5.82 6.07
CA ASN A 333 -12.70 -5.97 4.72
C ASN A 333 -13.73 -4.93 4.29
N GLU A 334 -14.04 -3.90 5.09
CA GLU A 334 -14.77 -2.71 4.60
C GLU A 334 -13.84 -1.51 4.32
N THR A 335 -12.54 -1.67 4.54
CA THR A 335 -11.61 -0.55 4.66
C THR A 335 -10.62 -0.40 3.50
N LYS A 336 -10.97 -0.88 2.32
CA LYS A 336 -10.15 -0.68 1.11
C LYS A 336 -10.63 0.43 0.17
N GLU A 337 -11.82 0.98 0.37
CA GLU A 337 -12.31 2.09 -0.46
C GLU A 337 -12.54 3.43 0.29
N ASP A 338 -12.58 3.45 1.64
CA ASP A 338 -12.86 4.70 2.39
C ASP A 338 -11.70 5.28 3.26
N ILE A 339 -10.55 4.60 3.39
CA ILE A 339 -9.42 5.12 4.22
C ILE A 339 -8.36 5.91 3.44
N SER A 340 -8.50 6.07 2.12
CA SER A 340 -7.47 6.75 1.32
C SER A 340 -7.52 8.29 1.30
N SER A 341 -8.19 9.00 2.23
CA SER A 341 -8.23 10.48 2.13
C SER A 341 -8.09 11.34 3.39
N GLU A 342 -8.16 10.83 4.62
CA GLU A 342 -8.09 11.73 5.79
C GLU A 342 -6.71 11.76 6.44
N SER A 343 -5.75 12.33 5.72
CA SER A 343 -4.56 12.88 6.35
C SER A 343 -4.98 14.10 7.18
N TYR A 344 -5.14 13.92 8.48
CA TYR A 344 -5.43 15.04 9.40
C TYR A 344 -4.21 15.94 9.50
N LYS A 345 -4.33 17.19 9.04
CA LYS A 345 -3.25 18.19 9.09
C LYS A 345 -3.52 19.22 10.19
N THR A 346 -2.46 19.66 10.87
CA THR A 346 -2.54 20.60 11.99
C THR A 346 -2.22 22.01 11.54
N LYS A 347 -3.10 22.96 11.84
CA LYS A 347 -2.78 24.39 11.92
C LYS A 347 -3.22 24.84 13.29
N THR A 348 -2.31 25.35 14.13
CA THR A 348 -2.65 25.91 15.46
C THR A 348 -3.42 24.97 16.42
N GLY A 349 -3.14 23.65 16.39
CA GLY A 349 -3.88 22.66 17.22
C GLY A 349 -5.29 22.32 16.71
N ILE A 350 -5.68 22.89 15.57
CA ILE A 350 -6.92 22.62 14.85
C ILE A 350 -6.59 21.67 13.70
N TYR A 351 -7.41 20.65 13.54
CA TYR A 351 -7.24 19.60 12.54
C TYR A 351 -8.24 19.80 11.42
N TYR A 352 -7.85 19.51 10.19
CA TYR A 352 -8.79 19.47 9.07
C TYR A 352 -8.68 18.18 8.27
N THR A 353 -9.76 17.85 7.58
CA THR A 353 -9.78 16.82 6.54
C THR A 353 -10.44 17.33 5.27
N ILE A 354 -10.05 16.75 4.14
CA ILE A 354 -10.60 17.01 2.83
C ILE A 354 -11.04 15.64 2.27
N GLY A 355 -12.34 15.45 2.10
CA GLY A 355 -12.90 14.17 1.66
C GLY A 355 -14.25 14.37 0.99
N SER A 356 -14.56 13.61 -0.06
CA SER A 356 -15.82 13.69 -0.80
C SER A 356 -16.21 15.12 -1.24
N ARG A 357 -15.23 15.96 -1.60
CA ARG A 357 -15.43 17.41 -1.86
C ARG A 357 -16.11 18.14 -0.70
N LYS A 358 -15.65 17.88 0.52
CA LYS A 358 -15.98 18.62 1.74
C LYS A 358 -14.73 18.92 2.53
N ILE A 359 -14.73 20.06 3.21
CA ILE A 359 -13.73 20.41 4.21
C ILE A 359 -14.37 20.23 5.58
N ARG A 360 -13.70 19.50 6.48
CA ARG A 360 -14.14 19.30 7.86
C ARG A 360 -13.07 19.78 8.83
N LEU A 361 -13.47 20.41 9.92
CA LEU A 361 -12.56 20.95 10.94
C LEU A 361 -12.81 20.31 12.30
N SER A 362 -11.75 20.12 13.07
CA SER A 362 -11.79 19.64 14.45
C SER A 362 -11.02 20.62 15.34
N TYR A 363 -11.72 21.25 16.28
CA TYR A 363 -11.13 22.17 17.26
C TYR A 363 -10.77 21.50 18.61
N ASN A 364 -10.96 20.18 18.75
CA ASN A 364 -10.83 19.47 20.02
C ASN A 364 -10.00 18.17 19.91
N LYS A 365 -8.84 18.25 19.23
CA LYS A 365 -7.90 17.12 19.06
C LYS A 365 -8.52 15.88 18.40
N LYS A 366 -9.31 16.08 17.34
CA LYS A 366 -9.96 15.06 16.51
C LYS A 366 -11.08 14.27 17.19
N LYS A 367 -11.63 14.77 18.30
CA LYS A 367 -12.78 14.13 18.95
C LYS A 367 -14.04 14.32 18.12
N ASP A 368 -14.28 15.54 17.63
CA ASP A 368 -15.44 15.89 16.81
C ASP A 368 -15.03 16.73 15.60
N PHE A 369 -15.77 16.56 14.50
CA PHE A 369 -15.60 17.33 13.27
C PHE A 369 -16.85 18.14 12.94
N VAL A 370 -16.64 19.35 12.42
CA VAL A 370 -17.68 20.22 11.86
C VAL A 370 -17.45 20.41 10.36
N ASP A 371 -18.51 20.27 9.58
CA ASP A 371 -18.48 20.51 8.13
C ASP A 371 -18.41 22.02 7.87
N VAL A 372 -17.45 22.44 7.04
CA VAL A 372 -17.42 23.80 6.50
C VAL A 372 -18.44 23.87 5.35
N PRO A 373 -19.47 24.72 5.42
CA PRO A 373 -20.61 24.67 4.50
C PRO A 373 -20.33 25.37 3.15
N ILE A 374 -19.21 25.03 2.51
CA ILE A 374 -18.84 25.49 1.17
C ILE A 374 -19.51 24.55 0.16
N PRO A 375 -20.32 25.06 -0.79
CA PRO A 375 -20.92 24.24 -1.82
C PRO A 375 -19.84 23.59 -2.71
N SER A 376 -20.11 22.38 -3.21
CA SER A 376 -19.14 21.60 -3.99
C SER A 376 -18.58 22.30 -5.23
N ARG A 377 -19.29 23.29 -5.78
CA ARG A 377 -18.85 24.09 -6.94
C ARG A 377 -17.78 25.14 -6.60
N TYR A 378 -17.68 25.55 -5.33
CA TYR A 378 -16.69 26.52 -4.87
C TYR A 378 -15.42 25.87 -4.32
N ILE A 379 -15.48 24.59 -3.96
CA ILE A 379 -14.48 23.98 -3.08
C ILE A 379 -13.10 23.81 -3.73
N ASP A 380 -13.05 23.67 -5.05
CA ASP A 380 -11.81 23.40 -5.77
C ASP A 380 -10.81 24.56 -5.62
N SER A 381 -11.30 25.79 -5.44
CA SER A 381 -10.47 26.98 -5.16
C SER A 381 -9.73 26.90 -3.81
N ASN A 382 -10.20 26.10 -2.86
CA ASN A 382 -9.59 25.91 -1.54
C ASN A 382 -8.65 24.72 -1.46
N ILE A 383 -8.47 23.96 -2.54
CA ILE A 383 -7.68 22.74 -2.55
C ILE A 383 -6.38 22.99 -3.31
N ASP A 384 -5.25 22.55 -2.75
CA ASP A 384 -3.97 22.64 -3.44
C ASP A 384 -4.00 21.76 -4.71
N PRO A 385 -3.73 22.32 -5.91
CA PRO A 385 -3.87 21.60 -7.17
C PRO A 385 -2.83 20.49 -7.34
N GLU A 386 -1.66 20.59 -6.71
CA GLU A 386 -0.61 19.56 -6.73
C GLU A 386 -0.79 18.54 -5.61
N LYS A 387 -1.32 18.99 -4.47
CA LYS A 387 -1.52 18.21 -3.25
C LYS A 387 -2.97 18.26 -2.82
N ILE A 388 -3.84 17.56 -3.55
CA ILE A 388 -5.32 17.57 -3.41
C ILE A 388 -5.88 17.26 -2.00
N TYR A 389 -5.02 16.83 -1.07
CA TYR A 389 -5.32 16.58 0.34
C TYR A 389 -4.91 17.73 1.28
N LEU A 390 -4.42 18.84 0.74
CA LEU A 390 -4.06 20.06 1.47
C LEU A 390 -4.98 21.22 1.08
N LEU A 391 -5.23 22.09 2.05
CA LEU A 391 -5.89 23.36 1.77
C LEU A 391 -4.89 24.25 1.03
N LYS A 392 -5.33 24.89 -0.05
CA LYS A 392 -4.54 25.90 -0.78
C LYS A 392 -4.25 27.05 0.19
N ASP A 393 -2.97 27.38 0.34
CA ASP A 393 -2.54 28.50 1.17
C ASP A 393 -3.24 29.81 0.76
N ASN A 394 -3.33 30.75 1.70
CA ASN A 394 -4.00 32.05 1.57
C ASN A 394 -5.54 32.00 1.42
N THR A 395 -6.14 30.85 1.11
CA THR A 395 -7.61 30.73 0.91
C THR A 395 -8.42 30.56 2.20
N TYR A 396 -7.75 30.53 3.35
CA TYR A 396 -8.38 30.28 4.64
C TYR A 396 -7.65 30.94 5.82
N TYR A 397 -8.41 31.30 6.85
CA TYR A 397 -7.93 31.76 8.15
C TYR A 397 -8.60 30.92 9.24
N ILE A 398 -7.83 30.17 10.03
CA ILE A 398 -8.38 29.23 11.03
C ILE A 398 -7.71 29.46 12.38
N THR A 399 -8.52 29.86 13.37
CA THR A 399 -8.17 29.95 14.79
C THR A 399 -9.33 29.45 15.65
N HIS A 400 -9.10 29.28 16.95
CA HIS A 400 -10.18 28.92 17.89
C HIS A 400 -11.24 30.01 18.07
N LYS A 401 -10.93 31.27 17.72
CA LYS A 401 -11.82 32.43 17.88
C LYS A 401 -12.56 32.78 16.60
N LYS A 402 -11.94 32.55 15.44
CA LYS A 402 -12.52 32.86 14.14
C LYS A 402 -12.01 31.90 13.07
N THR A 403 -12.92 31.53 12.17
CA THR A 403 -12.62 30.73 10.99
C THR A 403 -13.22 31.39 9.78
N ALA A 404 -12.47 31.49 8.70
CA ALA A 404 -12.91 32.08 7.45
C ALA A 404 -12.30 31.32 6.26
N PHE A 405 -13.09 31.19 5.20
CA PHE A 405 -12.67 30.69 3.89
C PHE A 405 -13.09 31.69 2.82
N ILE A 406 -12.25 31.87 1.82
CA ILE A 406 -12.60 32.54 0.57
C ILE A 406 -12.53 31.49 -0.54
N SER A 407 -13.57 31.45 -1.37
CA SER A 407 -13.73 30.45 -2.41
C SER A 407 -14.27 31.10 -3.68
N THR A 408 -14.03 30.48 -4.84
CA THR A 408 -14.54 30.97 -6.13
C THR A 408 -15.25 29.89 -6.93
N ASP A 409 -16.24 30.33 -7.70
CA ASP A 409 -16.93 29.54 -8.72
C ASP A 409 -17.23 30.48 -9.89
N GLN A 410 -16.63 30.21 -11.05
CA GLN A 410 -16.64 31.12 -12.20
C GLN A 410 -16.17 32.53 -11.78
N ASN A 411 -17.05 33.53 -11.84
CA ASN A 411 -16.72 34.91 -11.51
C ASN A 411 -17.16 35.31 -10.09
N ASP A 412 -17.80 34.41 -9.34
CA ASP A 412 -18.34 34.72 -8.03
C ASP A 412 -17.35 34.36 -6.93
N ILE A 413 -17.31 35.19 -5.88
CA ILE A 413 -16.56 34.93 -4.66
C ILE A 413 -17.55 34.55 -3.56
N LEU A 414 -17.26 33.47 -2.83
CA LEU A 414 -17.95 33.07 -1.62
C LEU A 414 -16.99 33.23 -0.43
N ILE A 415 -17.38 34.05 0.54
CA ILE A 415 -16.72 34.15 1.84
C ILE A 415 -17.59 33.43 2.87
N THR A 416 -17.00 32.47 3.58
CA THR A 416 -17.69 31.64 4.60
C THR A 416 -16.99 31.82 5.96
N ILE A 417 -17.71 32.32 6.97
CA ILE A 417 -17.13 32.72 8.26
C ILE A 417 -17.86 32.05 9.42
N SER A 418 -17.11 31.68 10.45
CA SER A 418 -17.62 31.18 11.72
C SER A 418 -16.90 31.87 12.89
N ASN A 419 -17.66 32.24 13.92
CA ASN A 419 -17.16 32.83 15.17
C ASN A 419 -17.24 31.88 16.38
N ASP A 420 -17.75 30.67 16.20
CA ASP A 420 -18.12 29.76 17.30
C ASP A 420 -17.61 28.33 17.09
N LYS A 421 -16.45 28.20 16.42
CA LYS A 421 -15.79 26.92 16.10
C LYS A 421 -16.65 26.01 15.20
N GLY A 422 -17.35 26.63 14.25
CA GLY A 422 -18.10 25.98 13.17
C GLY A 422 -19.47 25.47 13.59
N LYS A 423 -20.05 25.97 14.69
CA LYS A 423 -21.43 25.66 15.07
C LYS A 423 -22.42 26.46 14.21
N THR A 424 -22.08 27.71 13.89
CA THR A 424 -22.84 28.57 12.98
C THR A 424 -21.92 29.20 11.95
N TRP A 425 -22.48 29.52 10.78
CA TRP A 425 -21.73 30.02 9.64
C TRP A 425 -22.47 31.16 8.94
N ASP A 426 -21.79 32.28 8.78
CA ASP A 426 -22.20 33.40 7.94
C ASP A 426 -21.61 33.23 6.54
N LYS A 427 -22.35 33.65 5.50
CA LYS A 427 -21.92 33.57 4.10
C LYS A 427 -22.17 34.89 3.39
N VAL A 428 -21.17 35.35 2.66
CA VAL A 428 -21.26 36.51 1.76
C VAL A 428 -20.90 36.04 0.36
N VAL A 429 -21.78 36.32 -0.61
CA VAL A 429 -21.54 36.08 -2.03
C VAL A 429 -21.32 37.42 -2.71
N ILE A 430 -20.22 37.54 -3.44
CA ILE A 430 -19.87 38.71 -4.23
C ILE A 430 -19.95 38.28 -5.69
N GLU A 431 -21.01 38.71 -6.36
CA GLU A 431 -21.26 38.38 -7.77
C GLU A 431 -20.27 39.09 -8.67
N ASN A 432 -19.70 38.37 -9.64
CA ASN A 432 -18.72 38.90 -10.60
C ASN A 432 -17.50 39.60 -9.96
N GLY A 433 -17.14 39.23 -8.73
CA GLY A 433 -16.01 39.80 -8.01
C GLY A 433 -14.65 39.22 -8.43
N TYR A 434 -14.61 37.94 -8.85
CA TYR A 434 -13.35 37.25 -9.12
C TYR A 434 -12.68 37.72 -10.41
N GLN A 435 -11.36 37.91 -10.35
CA GLN A 435 -10.55 38.49 -11.44
C GLN A 435 -9.59 37.48 -12.10
N GLY A 436 -9.74 36.18 -11.80
CA GLY A 436 -8.94 35.10 -12.42
C GLY A 436 -7.68 34.70 -11.65
N GLY A 437 -7.17 35.53 -10.74
CA GLY A 437 -5.93 35.28 -10.02
C GLY A 437 -6.06 34.56 -8.68
N ASP A 438 -5.14 34.87 -7.76
CA ASP A 438 -5.05 34.29 -6.42
C ASP A 438 -5.99 34.98 -5.42
N LEU A 439 -6.26 34.25 -4.33
CA LEU A 439 -7.14 34.66 -3.26
C LEU A 439 -6.37 34.70 -1.95
N PHE A 440 -6.65 35.72 -1.14
CA PHE A 440 -6.08 35.90 0.19
C PHE A 440 -7.22 36.25 1.15
N ILE A 441 -7.23 35.64 2.33
CA ILE A 441 -8.13 36.02 3.43
C ILE A 441 -7.42 35.93 4.77
N GLY A 442 -7.66 36.92 5.63
CA GLY A 442 -7.12 36.94 6.98
C GLY A 442 -7.88 37.86 7.91
N PHE A 443 -7.67 37.68 9.21
CA PHE A 443 -8.30 38.51 10.25
C PHE A 443 -7.27 38.93 11.28
N THR A 444 -7.40 40.18 11.72
CA THR A 444 -6.56 40.80 12.76
C THR A 444 -7.30 40.85 14.10
N SER A 445 -8.63 40.85 14.07
CA SER A 445 -9.48 40.76 15.26
C SER A 445 -10.80 40.02 14.95
N GLN A 446 -11.77 40.08 15.88
CA GLN A 446 -13.09 39.51 15.63
C GLN A 446 -13.89 40.31 14.59
N ASP A 447 -13.60 41.61 14.46
CA ASP A 447 -14.34 42.54 13.62
C ASP A 447 -13.54 42.98 12.39
N VAL A 448 -12.21 43.06 12.51
CA VAL A 448 -11.32 43.55 11.45
C VAL A 448 -10.65 42.38 10.73
N GLY A 449 -10.77 42.40 9.40
CA GLY A 449 -10.12 41.43 8.53
C GLY A 449 -9.97 41.97 7.12
N TYR A 450 -9.29 41.19 6.28
CA TYR A 450 -9.02 41.52 4.90
C TYR A 450 -9.34 40.32 4.00
N TYR A 451 -9.72 40.62 2.76
CA TYR A 451 -9.45 39.72 1.66
C TYR A 451 -8.77 40.49 0.54
N ALA A 452 -7.99 39.78 -0.27
CA ALA A 452 -7.45 40.31 -1.50
C ALA A 452 -7.65 39.32 -2.63
N ILE A 453 -7.85 39.86 -3.82
CA ILE A 453 -7.93 39.10 -5.06
C ILE A 453 -6.95 39.70 -6.05
N THR A 454 -6.44 38.85 -6.93
CA THR A 454 -5.56 39.31 -8.01
C THR A 454 -6.11 38.96 -9.38
N THR A 455 -5.57 39.60 -10.41
CA THR A 455 -5.77 39.16 -11.80
C THR A 455 -4.90 37.95 -12.11
N ASP A 456 -5.15 37.33 -13.26
CA ASP A 456 -4.16 36.46 -13.88
C ASP A 456 -2.83 37.18 -14.09
N VAL A 457 -1.75 36.40 -14.08
CA VAL A 457 -0.39 36.89 -14.33
C VAL A 457 -0.17 37.04 -15.83
N ALA A 458 0.20 38.23 -16.28
CA ALA A 458 0.53 38.52 -17.67
C ALA A 458 1.88 39.23 -17.78
N MET A 459 2.86 38.59 -18.45
CA MET A 459 4.22 39.12 -18.63
C MET A 459 4.91 39.55 -17.33
N GLY A 460 4.65 38.83 -16.22
CA GLY A 460 5.19 39.15 -14.89
C GLY A 460 4.37 40.18 -14.11
N ASN A 461 3.38 40.82 -14.73
CA ASN A 461 2.49 41.75 -14.07
C ASN A 461 1.25 41.06 -13.50
N GLN A 462 0.79 41.55 -12.35
CA GLN A 462 -0.42 41.12 -11.69
C GLN A 462 -1.03 42.30 -10.91
N ASN A 463 -2.32 42.56 -11.13
CA ASN A 463 -3.04 43.57 -10.36
C ASN A 463 -3.66 42.93 -9.12
N SER A 464 -3.84 43.73 -8.07
CA SER A 464 -4.53 43.39 -6.83
C SER A 464 -5.67 44.34 -6.52
N TYR A 465 -6.66 43.79 -5.81
CA TYR A 465 -7.77 44.52 -5.23
C TYR A 465 -7.94 44.02 -3.80
N ILE A 466 -7.94 44.95 -2.85
CA ILE A 466 -7.85 44.64 -1.42
C ILE A 466 -9.07 45.22 -0.74
N TYR A 467 -9.68 44.44 0.14
CA TYR A 467 -10.91 44.77 0.80
C TYR A 467 -10.78 44.55 2.29
N ILE A 468 -11.31 45.48 3.08
CA ILE A 468 -11.33 45.42 4.54
C ILE A 468 -12.76 45.29 5.05
N THR A 469 -12.93 44.48 6.08
CA THR A 469 -14.13 44.45 6.90
C THR A 469 -13.84 45.07 8.26
N LYS A 470 -14.84 45.72 8.86
CA LYS A 470 -14.81 46.24 10.24
C LYS A 470 -15.99 45.74 11.07
N ASP A 471 -16.75 44.78 10.56
CA ASP A 471 -17.96 44.22 11.17
C ASP A 471 -17.95 42.68 11.21
N GLY A 472 -16.75 42.11 11.16
CA GLY A 472 -16.52 40.67 11.29
C GLY A 472 -16.71 39.88 10.00
N GLY A 473 -16.77 40.57 8.86
CA GLY A 473 -16.90 40.02 7.52
C GLY A 473 -18.32 40.03 6.97
N LYS A 474 -19.23 40.81 7.56
CA LYS A 474 -20.61 40.99 7.05
C LYS A 474 -20.62 41.94 5.87
N THR A 475 -19.82 43.00 5.94
CA THR A 475 -19.59 43.94 4.84
C THR A 475 -18.10 44.14 4.60
N TRP A 476 -17.76 44.44 3.35
CA TRP A 476 -16.40 44.60 2.86
C TRP A 476 -16.30 45.87 2.02
N SER A 477 -15.24 46.64 2.20
CA SER A 477 -14.98 47.87 1.43
C SER A 477 -13.61 47.80 0.80
N GLU A 478 -13.53 48.12 -0.49
CA GLU A 478 -12.26 48.21 -1.20
C GLU A 478 -11.41 49.35 -0.61
N ILE A 479 -10.11 49.10 -0.50
CA ILE A 479 -9.10 50.07 -0.08
C ILE A 479 -8.06 50.26 -1.20
N GLY A 480 -7.08 51.13 -1.00
CA GLY A 480 -6.05 51.32 -2.01
C GLY A 480 -5.18 50.07 -2.23
N ASN A 481 -4.55 49.99 -3.41
CA ASN A 481 -3.81 48.81 -3.88
C ASN A 481 -2.44 49.21 -4.47
N THR A 482 -1.62 48.22 -4.83
CA THR A 482 -0.26 48.44 -5.34
C THR A 482 -0.19 48.57 -6.86
N ASN A 483 -1.31 48.59 -7.60
CA ASN A 483 -1.30 48.50 -9.07
C ASN A 483 -0.59 49.67 -9.74
N GLY A 484 -0.68 50.87 -9.16
CA GLY A 484 0.03 52.06 -9.64
C GLY A 484 1.47 52.21 -9.12
N VAL A 485 1.90 51.32 -8.22
CA VAL A 485 3.18 51.42 -7.51
C VAL A 485 4.12 50.29 -7.93
N TYR A 486 3.65 49.04 -7.83
CA TYR A 486 4.43 47.83 -8.11
C TYR A 486 3.50 46.67 -8.55
N PRO A 487 3.06 46.63 -9.82
CA PRO A 487 2.05 45.66 -10.30
C PRO A 487 2.67 44.29 -10.64
N HIS A 488 3.40 43.68 -9.72
CA HIS A 488 4.06 42.38 -9.91
C HIS A 488 3.30 41.23 -9.25
N VAL A 489 3.74 40.00 -9.52
CA VAL A 489 3.16 38.78 -8.95
C VAL A 489 3.18 38.82 -7.42
N ILE A 490 2.00 38.76 -6.80
CA ILE A 490 1.82 38.80 -5.35
C ILE A 490 1.96 37.40 -4.78
N THR A 491 2.68 37.30 -3.66
CA THR A 491 3.00 36.03 -3.00
C THR A 491 2.55 35.98 -1.55
N GLY A 492 2.24 37.14 -0.97
CA GLY A 492 1.72 37.23 0.40
C GLY A 492 0.93 38.52 0.62
N VAL A 493 -0.12 38.42 1.43
CA VAL A 493 -0.89 39.58 1.89
C VAL A 493 -1.17 39.39 3.38
N GLY A 494 -0.89 40.42 4.18
CA GLY A 494 -1.15 40.41 5.61
C GLY A 494 -1.41 41.81 6.14
N PHE A 495 -2.24 41.92 7.16
CA PHE A 495 -2.56 43.18 7.82
C PHE A 495 -2.34 43.06 9.32
N LEU A 496 -1.94 44.17 9.94
CA LEU A 496 -1.86 44.30 11.39
C LEU A 496 -3.18 44.86 11.94
N ASP A 497 -3.77 45.84 11.25
CA ASP A 497 -5.07 46.44 11.56
C ASP A 497 -5.78 46.91 10.28
N ASP A 498 -6.76 47.80 10.38
CA ASP A 498 -7.52 48.33 9.25
C ASP A 498 -6.78 49.41 8.43
N LYS A 499 -5.55 49.76 8.82
CA LYS A 499 -4.70 50.78 8.18
C LYS A 499 -3.34 50.25 7.78
N ILE A 500 -2.69 49.47 8.65
CA ILE A 500 -1.34 48.95 8.46
C ILE A 500 -1.41 47.59 7.77
N GLY A 501 -0.91 47.55 6.54
CA GLY A 501 -0.96 46.38 5.65
C GLY A 501 0.36 46.11 4.94
N PHE A 502 0.50 44.88 4.44
CA PHE A 502 1.71 44.37 3.81
C PHE A 502 1.36 43.54 2.58
N ILE A 503 2.09 43.77 1.49
CA ILE A 503 2.03 42.94 0.28
C ILE A 503 3.43 42.48 -0.09
N GLY A 504 3.61 41.17 -0.17
CA GLY A 504 4.81 40.53 -0.66
C GLY A 504 4.71 40.21 -2.15
N PHE A 505 5.82 40.36 -2.86
CA PHE A 505 5.93 40.09 -4.29
C PHE A 505 7.01 39.05 -4.57
N ARG A 506 6.80 38.29 -5.65
CA ARG A 506 7.82 37.38 -6.18
C ARG A 506 9.09 38.17 -6.51
N TYR A 507 10.24 37.61 -6.17
CA TYR A 507 11.53 38.16 -6.56
C TYR A 507 11.62 38.35 -8.09
N GLU A 508 12.42 39.33 -8.50
CA GLU A 508 12.76 39.56 -9.91
C GLU A 508 14.28 39.54 -10.12
N SER A 509 14.91 40.68 -10.40
CA SER A 509 16.36 40.82 -10.48
C SER A 509 17.02 41.00 -9.12
N ASN A 510 16.25 41.43 -8.10
CA ASN A 510 16.71 41.52 -6.72
C ASN A 510 16.43 40.19 -6.02
N ASN A 511 17.46 39.68 -5.35
CA ASN A 511 17.42 38.43 -4.60
C ASN A 511 16.71 38.55 -3.25
N ASN A 512 16.63 39.77 -2.70
CA ASN A 512 15.99 40.04 -1.41
C ASN A 512 14.46 39.97 -1.48
N PRO A 513 13.77 39.73 -0.34
CA PRO A 513 12.31 39.75 -0.30
C PRO A 513 11.78 41.14 -0.67
N ILE A 514 10.80 41.20 -1.56
CA ILE A 514 10.14 42.45 -1.97
C ILE A 514 8.82 42.57 -1.21
N VAL A 515 8.76 43.47 -0.24
CA VAL A 515 7.57 43.69 0.60
C VAL A 515 7.24 45.18 0.64
N TYR A 516 6.00 45.51 0.32
CA TYR A 516 5.45 46.86 0.45
C TYR A 516 4.58 46.95 1.69
N ARG A 517 4.64 48.08 2.37
CA ARG A 517 3.85 48.39 3.57
C ARG A 517 3.04 49.67 3.37
N THR A 518 1.83 49.69 3.92
CA THR A 518 0.98 50.88 4.01
C THR A 518 0.72 51.22 5.49
N GLU A 519 0.44 52.48 5.78
CA GLU A 519 -0.03 52.96 7.10
C GLU A 519 -1.39 53.66 7.03
N ASP A 520 -1.97 53.78 5.83
CA ASP A 520 -3.12 54.64 5.54
C ASP A 520 -4.21 53.89 4.74
N ALA A 521 -4.36 52.60 5.01
CA ALA A 521 -5.31 51.72 4.32
C ALA A 521 -5.08 51.70 2.80
N GLY A 522 -3.81 51.55 2.40
CA GLY A 522 -3.40 51.33 1.02
C GLY A 522 -3.44 52.56 0.12
N LEU A 523 -3.68 53.76 0.66
CA LEU A 523 -3.61 55.00 -0.12
C LEU A 523 -2.16 55.27 -0.58
N THR A 524 -1.20 54.95 0.28
CA THR A 524 0.23 54.97 -0.01
C THR A 524 0.89 53.64 0.36
N TRP A 525 1.91 53.26 -0.42
CA TRP A 525 2.67 52.03 -0.23
C TRP A 525 4.18 52.32 -0.37
N GLU A 526 4.96 51.85 0.59
CA GLU A 526 6.41 52.01 0.63
C GLU A 526 7.12 50.65 0.69
N GLU A 527 8.19 50.49 -0.07
CA GLU A 527 9.00 49.26 -0.05
C GLU A 527 9.84 49.19 1.23
N LEU A 528 9.79 48.04 1.90
CA LEU A 528 10.61 47.76 3.08
C LEU A 528 12.00 47.27 2.68
N SER A 529 13.04 47.82 3.31
CA SER A 529 14.42 47.36 3.12
C SER A 529 14.71 46.10 3.95
N ILE A 530 14.29 44.94 3.46
CA ILE A 530 14.57 43.63 4.06
C ILE A 530 15.73 42.98 3.30
N LYS A 531 16.74 42.47 4.00
CA LYS A 531 17.90 41.81 3.38
C LYS A 531 18.02 40.38 3.83
N LEU A 532 18.37 39.50 2.90
CA LEU A 532 18.75 38.13 3.23
C LEU A 532 20.01 38.13 4.10
N PRO A 533 20.11 37.21 5.09
CA PRO A 533 21.34 37.02 5.83
C PRO A 533 22.45 36.54 4.89
N TYR A 534 23.71 36.77 5.28
CA TYR A 534 24.88 36.48 4.45
C TYR A 534 24.89 35.04 3.89
N GLU A 535 24.44 34.07 4.69
CA GLU A 535 24.36 32.66 4.30
C GLU A 535 23.43 32.39 3.11
N TYR A 536 22.43 33.23 2.88
CA TYR A 536 21.48 33.11 1.76
C TYR A 536 21.57 34.26 0.77
N ALA A 537 22.61 35.10 0.81
CA ALA A 537 22.69 36.32 0.00
C ALA A 537 22.58 36.10 -1.51
N SER A 538 22.90 34.89 -1.99
CA SER A 538 22.81 34.50 -3.41
C SER A 538 21.50 33.79 -3.78
N ASP A 539 20.62 33.50 -2.83
CA ASP A 539 19.33 32.86 -3.07
C ASP A 539 18.29 33.88 -3.51
N TYR A 540 17.16 33.42 -4.05
CA TYR A 540 16.02 34.24 -4.42
C TYR A 540 14.89 34.07 -3.41
N ALA A 541 14.55 35.17 -2.75
CA ALA A 541 13.59 35.19 -1.66
C ALA A 541 12.18 35.57 -2.10
N THR A 542 11.22 34.68 -1.84
CA THR A 542 9.80 34.94 -2.01
C THR A 542 9.12 35.15 -0.66
N PRO A 543 8.71 36.38 -0.29
CA PRO A 543 7.94 36.61 0.92
C PRO A 543 6.55 35.97 0.83
N LEU A 544 6.13 35.31 1.91
CA LEU A 544 4.79 34.77 2.09
C LEU A 544 3.94 35.73 2.94
N SER A 545 2.67 35.38 3.18
CA SER A 545 1.76 36.21 3.98
C SER A 545 2.27 36.37 5.42
N PRO A 546 2.53 37.61 5.90
CA PRO A 546 2.95 37.84 7.27
C PRO A 546 1.80 37.62 8.26
N SER A 547 2.14 37.31 9.50
CA SER A 547 1.20 37.16 10.61
C SER A 547 1.61 38.03 11.78
N PHE A 548 0.62 38.54 12.53
CA PHE A 548 0.85 39.50 13.61
C PHE A 548 0.16 39.07 14.92
N ASP A 549 0.82 39.38 16.03
CA ASP A 549 0.29 39.34 17.39
C ASP A 549 0.66 40.67 18.08
N GLY A 550 -0.27 41.62 18.03
CA GLY A 550 -0.02 43.01 18.41
C GLY A 550 1.05 43.65 17.52
N GLU A 551 2.08 44.22 18.14
CA GLU A 551 3.18 44.88 17.42
C GLU A 551 4.23 43.92 16.88
N LYS A 552 4.16 42.64 17.29
CA LYS A 552 5.07 41.60 16.83
C LYS A 552 4.51 40.91 15.61
N GLY A 553 5.38 40.52 14.69
CA GLY A 553 4.98 39.79 13.51
C GLY A 553 6.05 38.85 13.02
N ILE A 554 5.62 37.86 12.23
CA ILE A 554 6.48 36.90 11.54
C ILE A 554 6.19 37.01 10.05
N LEU A 555 7.26 37.19 9.27
CA LEU A 555 7.25 37.16 7.81
C LEU A 555 8.03 35.92 7.36
N PRO A 556 7.33 34.85 6.93
CA PRO A 556 7.97 33.70 6.31
C PRO A 556 8.47 34.08 4.92
N VAL A 557 9.66 33.63 4.56
CA VAL A 557 10.29 33.86 3.27
C VAL A 557 10.76 32.53 2.70
N LYS A 558 10.21 32.13 1.56
CA LYS A 558 10.63 30.92 0.85
C LYS A 558 11.85 31.21 -0.02
N LEU A 559 12.93 30.49 0.24
CA LEU A 559 14.15 30.49 -0.55
C LEU A 559 14.00 29.49 -1.70
N ARG A 560 14.34 29.92 -2.91
CA ARG A 560 14.16 29.10 -4.11
C ARG A 560 15.22 28.03 -4.24
N ASP A 561 16.48 28.39 -4.06
CA ASP A 561 17.62 27.53 -4.40
C ASP A 561 17.93 26.54 -3.26
N ASN A 562 17.69 26.93 -2.00
CA ASN A 562 17.80 26.06 -0.83
C ASN A 562 16.51 25.26 -0.50
N ASP A 563 15.38 25.55 -1.15
CA ASP A 563 14.03 25.00 -0.86
C ASP A 563 13.67 25.03 0.64
N LYS A 564 14.10 26.09 1.34
CA LYS A 564 13.88 26.33 2.77
C LYS A 564 12.96 27.53 2.95
N THR A 565 12.13 27.51 3.99
CA THR A 565 11.44 28.73 4.46
C THR A 565 12.15 29.25 5.70
N ILE A 566 12.60 30.51 5.65
CA ILE A 566 13.19 31.23 6.78
C ILE A 566 12.20 32.25 7.31
N ASN A 567 12.37 32.69 8.56
CA ASN A 567 11.47 33.65 9.18
C ASN A 567 12.19 34.96 9.49
N PHE A 568 11.53 36.07 9.20
CA PHE A 568 11.87 37.37 9.76
C PHE A 568 10.87 37.73 10.83
N VAL A 569 11.34 38.38 11.89
CA VAL A 569 10.52 38.84 13.01
C VAL A 569 10.56 40.35 13.10
N THR A 570 9.42 40.95 13.43
CA THR A 570 9.30 42.37 13.74
C THR A 570 8.82 42.54 15.18
N LYS A 571 9.18 43.68 15.79
CA LYS A 571 8.70 44.12 17.11
C LYS A 571 8.12 45.55 17.06
N ASP A 572 8.06 46.15 15.87
CA ASP A 572 7.75 47.56 15.66
C ASP A 572 6.68 47.75 14.57
N LYS A 573 5.68 46.87 14.56
CA LYS A 573 4.57 46.92 13.58
C LYS A 573 5.04 46.79 12.13
N GLY A 574 6.10 46.02 11.92
CA GLY A 574 6.67 45.70 10.61
C GLY A 574 7.40 46.85 9.94
N LEU A 575 7.85 47.87 10.71
CA LEU A 575 8.76 48.90 10.21
C LEU A 575 10.15 48.30 9.95
N THR A 576 10.61 47.41 10.84
CA THR A 576 11.85 46.66 10.68
C THR A 576 11.62 45.16 10.84
N TRP A 577 12.44 44.38 10.14
CA TRP A 577 12.36 42.92 10.08
C TRP A 577 13.75 42.32 10.25
N ASP A 578 13.94 41.56 11.33
CA ASP A 578 15.19 40.89 11.66
C ASP A 578 15.08 39.40 11.34
N TYR A 579 16.13 38.82 10.75
CA TYR A 579 16.20 37.38 10.53
C TYR A 579 16.20 36.63 11.88
N SER A 580 15.34 35.62 12.00
CA SER A 580 15.30 34.68 13.11
C SER A 580 15.75 33.31 12.62
N GLU A 581 16.86 32.82 13.16
CA GLU A 581 17.41 31.47 12.90
C GLU A 581 16.46 30.34 13.31
#